data_AF-A0A4R4NGY0-F1
#
_entry.id   AF-A0A4R4NGY0-F1
#
_cell.length_a   1.000
_cell.length_b   1.000
_cell.length_c   1.000
_cell.angle_alpha   90.00
_cell.angle_beta   90.00
_cell.angle_gamma   90.00
#
_symmetry.space_group_name_H-M   'P 1'
#
loop_
_entity.id
_entity.type
_entity.pdbx_description
1 polymer ?
#
loop_
_entity_poly.entity_id
_entity_poly.type
_entity_poly.pdbx_seq_one_letter_code
_entity_poly.pdbx_strand_id
1 'polypeptide(L)'
;MRDLRDLQAALRTASDIAFDQEAPAGEQAEVLVDALRRALTAAQSLSDGPGETGCREHPRGAVDPLYGDKDDPLPPGWGRCLLCNDRRRRATRAT
;
A
#
# COMPACT_ATOMS: atom_id res chain seq x y z
N MET A 1 7.12 8.27 3.53
CA MET A 1 7.42 8.26 2.08
C MET A 1 8.22 7.00 1.71
N ARG A 2 7.64 5.81 1.92
CA ARG A 2 8.28 4.54 1.53
C ARG A 2 8.01 4.26 0.05
N ASP A 3 6.77 4.43 -0.38
CA ASP A 3 6.34 4.19 -1.77
C ASP A 3 7.08 5.07 -2.78
N LEU A 4 7.37 6.33 -2.42
CA LEU A 4 8.18 7.21 -3.27
C LEU A 4 9.63 6.72 -3.42
N ARG A 5 10.23 6.20 -2.34
CA ARG A 5 11.61 5.66 -2.40
C ARG A 5 11.65 4.37 -3.20
N ASP A 6 10.64 3.51 -3.02
CA ASP A 6 10.51 2.26 -3.75
C ASP A 6 10.29 2.53 -5.26
N LEU A 7 9.48 3.54 -5.59
CA LEU A 7 9.30 4.02 -6.97
C LEU A 7 10.62 4.52 -7.57
N GLN A 8 11.35 5.38 -6.85
CA GLN A 8 12.62 5.94 -7.31
C GLN A 8 13.68 4.86 -7.56
N ALA A 9 13.78 3.87 -6.68
CA ALA A 9 14.71 2.76 -6.83
C ALA A 9 14.37 1.89 -8.05
N ALA A 10 13.10 1.53 -8.21
CA ALA A 10 12.66 0.72 -9.34
C ALA A 10 12.87 1.43 -10.69
N LEU A 11 12.59 2.74 -10.76
CA LEU A 11 12.82 3.54 -11.96
C LEU A 11 14.30 3.68 -12.30
N ARG A 12 15.18 3.80 -11.31
CA ARG A 12 16.64 3.81 -11.53
C ARG A 12 17.08 2.52 -12.22
N THR A 13 16.72 1.37 -11.67
CA THR A 13 17.08 0.07 -12.25
C THR A 13 16.52 -0.10 -13.67
N ALA A 14 15.25 0.25 -13.90
CA ALA A 14 14.65 0.18 -15.22
C ALA A 14 15.37 1.09 -16.23
N SER A 15 15.77 2.30 -15.81
CA SER A 15 16.50 3.24 -16.66
C SER A 15 17.90 2.73 -16.99
N ASP A 16 18.62 2.21 -15.99
CA ASP A 16 19.98 1.70 -16.18
C ASP A 16 20.01 0.56 -17.20
N ILE A 17 18.99 -0.32 -17.22
CA ILE A 17 18.89 -1.42 -18.19
C ILE A 17 18.39 -0.93 -19.55
N ALA A 18 17.37 -0.05 -19.59
CA ALA A 18 16.77 0.39 -20.85
C ALA A 18 17.66 1.32 -21.68
N PHE A 19 18.59 2.03 -21.04
CA PHE A 19 19.53 2.94 -21.69
C PHE A 19 20.95 2.39 -21.80
N ASP A 20 21.12 1.08 -21.64
CA ASP A 20 22.38 0.42 -21.98
C ASP A 20 22.62 0.45 -23.51
N GLN A 21 23.86 0.20 -23.93
CA GLN A 21 24.27 0.28 -25.34
C GLN A 21 23.67 -0.85 -26.19
N GLU A 22 23.28 -1.97 -25.58
CA GLU A 22 22.69 -3.12 -26.23
C GLU A 22 21.23 -3.29 -25.82
N ALA A 23 20.41 -3.83 -26.73
CA ALA A 23 19.01 -4.13 -26.41
C ALA A 23 18.95 -5.24 -25.34
N PRO A 24 18.25 -5.04 -24.21
CA PRO A 24 18.19 -6.03 -23.15
C PRO A 24 17.50 -7.30 -23.63
N ALA A 25 18.15 -8.45 -23.38
CA ALA A 25 17.67 -9.78 -23.74
C ALA A 25 17.92 -10.78 -22.61
N GLY A 26 17.21 -11.92 -22.65
CA GLY A 26 17.33 -12.96 -21.62
C GLY A 26 17.05 -12.43 -20.22
N GLU A 27 17.94 -12.75 -19.28
CA GLU A 27 17.83 -12.33 -17.87
C GLU A 27 17.71 -10.81 -17.70
N GLN A 28 18.42 -10.01 -18.50
CA GLN A 28 18.32 -8.54 -18.42
C GLN A 28 16.90 -8.05 -18.76
N ALA A 29 16.26 -8.67 -19.75
CA ALA A 29 14.88 -8.34 -20.09
C ALA A 29 13.90 -8.74 -18.96
N GLU A 30 14.14 -9.85 -18.27
CA GLU A 30 13.35 -10.27 -17.11
C GLU A 30 13.49 -9.29 -15.94
N VAL A 31 14.71 -8.85 -15.63
CA VAL A 31 14.99 -7.85 -14.59
C VAL A 31 14.34 -6.51 -14.93
N LEU A 32 14.39 -6.09 -16.20
CA LEU A 32 13.70 -4.88 -16.66
C LEU A 32 12.18 -4.96 -16.44
N VAL A 33 11.56 -6.09 -16.81
CA VAL A 33 10.12 -6.31 -16.61
C VAL A 33 9.77 -6.27 -15.11
N ASP A 34 10.57 -6.88 -14.25
CA ASP A 34 10.34 -6.85 -12.80
C ASP A 34 10.47 -5.42 -12.24
N ALA A 35 11.50 -4.68 -12.64
CA ALA A 35 11.70 -3.29 -12.23
C ALA A 35 10.51 -2.40 -12.65
N LEU A 36 10.02 -2.55 -13.88
CA LEU A 36 8.85 -1.82 -14.37
C LEU A 36 7.56 -2.17 -13.60
N ARG A 37 7.34 -3.44 -13.27
CA ARG A 37 6.19 -3.89 -12.46
C ARG A 37 6.23 -3.31 -11.04
N ARG A 38 7.41 -3.28 -10.42
CA ARG A 38 7.61 -2.65 -9.10
C ARG A 38 7.35 -1.15 -9.16
N ALA A 39 7.87 -0.46 -10.17
CA ALA A 39 7.62 0.96 -10.39
C ALA A 39 6.12 1.25 -10.56
N LEU A 40 5.41 0.47 -11.39
CA LEU A 40 3.97 0.60 -11.57
C LEU A 40 3.20 0.44 -10.24
N THR A 41 3.53 -0.59 -9.47
CA THR A 41 2.87 -0.87 -8.17
C THR A 41 3.08 0.27 -7.17
N ALA A 42 4.30 0.79 -7.10
CA ALA A 42 4.63 1.91 -6.24
C ALA A 42 3.91 3.21 -6.68
N ALA A 43 3.86 3.47 -7.99
CA ALA A 43 3.16 4.61 -8.55
C ALA A 43 1.63 4.56 -8.31
N GLN A 44 1.01 3.39 -8.49
CA GLN A 44 -0.39 3.17 -8.13
C GLN A 44 -0.66 3.50 -6.66
N SER A 45 0.26 3.10 -5.78
CA SER A 45 0.16 3.39 -4.34
C SER A 45 0.26 4.88 -4.00
N LEU A 46 0.88 5.70 -4.85
CA LEU A 46 0.87 7.15 -4.72
C LEU A 46 -0.45 7.76 -5.22
N SER A 47 -1.06 7.18 -6.27
CA SER A 47 -2.33 7.63 -6.85
C SER A 47 -3.53 7.33 -5.96
N ASP A 48 -3.51 6.22 -5.23
CA ASP A 48 -4.65 5.76 -4.42
C ASP A 48 -4.88 6.63 -3.15
N GLY A 49 -3.94 7.51 -2.80
CA GLY A 49 -4.01 8.33 -1.60
C GLY A 49 -3.92 7.49 -0.30
N PRO A 50 -4.22 8.08 0.88
CA PRO A 50 -4.38 7.29 2.10
C PRO A 50 -5.60 6.39 1.87
N GLY A 51 -5.38 5.09 1.66
CA GLY A 51 -6.42 4.13 1.26
C GLY A 51 -7.71 4.22 2.09
N GLU A 52 -8.79 3.59 1.65
CA GLU A 52 -10.18 3.84 2.10
C GLU A 52 -10.39 3.95 3.63
N THR A 53 -9.56 3.31 4.45
CA THR A 53 -9.63 3.43 5.91
C THR A 53 -9.03 4.73 6.48
N GLY A 54 -8.07 5.36 5.81
CA GLY A 54 -7.27 6.48 6.32
C GLY A 54 -6.34 6.11 7.48
N CYS A 55 -6.12 4.81 7.74
CA CYS A 55 -5.24 4.33 8.80
C CYS A 55 -3.76 4.38 8.40
N ARG A 56 -2.88 4.79 9.33
CA ARG A 56 -1.42 4.80 9.09
C ARG A 56 -0.80 3.40 9.10
N GLU A 57 -1.35 2.48 9.89
CA GLU A 57 -0.87 1.10 9.96
C GLU A 57 -1.43 0.24 8.82
N HIS A 58 -2.70 0.44 8.46
CA HIS A 58 -3.41 -0.36 7.46
C HIS A 58 -4.19 0.55 6.50
N PRO A 59 -3.51 1.38 5.67
CA PRO A 59 -4.19 2.33 4.79
C PRO A 59 -5.21 1.63 3.88
N ARG A 60 -4.88 0.43 3.38
CA ARG A 60 -5.77 -0.44 2.58
C ARG A 60 -6.38 -1.60 3.36
N GLY A 61 -6.51 -1.48 4.68
CA GLY A 61 -7.22 -2.48 5.47
C GLY A 61 -8.71 -2.53 5.10
N ALA A 62 -9.42 -3.57 5.53
CA ALA A 62 -10.87 -3.59 5.40
C ALA A 62 -11.50 -2.42 6.17
N VAL A 63 -12.52 -1.78 5.59
CA VAL A 63 -13.33 -0.79 6.27
C VAL A 63 -14.23 -1.50 7.29
N ASP A 64 -14.29 -0.98 8.51
CA ASP A 64 -15.15 -1.50 9.56
C ASP A 64 -16.63 -1.22 9.20
N PRO A 65 -17.48 -2.25 9.12
CA PRO A 65 -18.87 -2.07 8.68
C PRO A 65 -19.69 -1.19 9.65
N LEU A 66 -19.28 -1.07 10.91
CA LEU A 66 -19.94 -0.20 11.89
C LEU A 66 -19.54 1.27 11.73
N TYR A 67 -18.57 1.58 10.87
CA TYR A 67 -18.16 2.97 10.65
C TYR A 67 -19.24 3.72 9.85
N GLY A 68 -19.92 4.65 10.52
CA GLY A 68 -21.03 5.41 9.93
C GLY A 68 -22.39 4.72 10.06
N ASP A 69 -22.45 3.57 10.71
CA ASP A 69 -23.71 2.97 11.16
C ASP A 69 -24.33 3.86 12.25
N LYS A 70 -25.62 4.16 12.11
CA LYS A 70 -26.36 5.06 13.01
C LYS A 70 -27.01 4.29 14.15
N ASP A 71 -27.31 3.02 13.92
CA ASP A 71 -28.01 2.16 14.85
C ASP A 71 -27.02 1.39 15.74
N ASP A 72 -25.82 1.10 15.21
CA ASP A 72 -24.70 0.52 15.97
C ASP A 72 -23.37 1.27 15.69
N PRO A 73 -23.22 2.52 16.17
CA PRO A 73 -22.05 3.32 15.88
C PRO A 73 -20.80 2.82 16.61
N LEU A 74 -19.66 2.92 15.93
CA LEU A 74 -18.37 2.70 16.58
C LEU A 74 -18.17 3.64 17.79
N PRO A 75 -17.47 3.18 18.85
CA PRO A 75 -17.17 4.02 20.00
C PRO A 75 -16.35 5.27 19.63
N PRO A 76 -16.44 6.35 20.42
CA PRO A 76 -15.65 7.57 20.19
C PRO A 76 -14.14 7.28 20.08
N GLY A 77 -13.48 7.88 19.08
CA GLY A 77 -12.05 7.69 18.81
C GLY A 77 -11.70 6.42 18.00
N TRP A 78 -12.70 5.67 17.56
CA TRP A 78 -12.52 4.56 16.62
C TRP A 78 -12.60 5.04 15.18
N GLY A 79 -11.74 4.47 14.34
CA GLY A 79 -11.61 4.87 12.93
C GLY A 79 -12.25 3.85 12.00
N ARG A 80 -12.06 4.06 10.68
CA ARG A 80 -12.58 3.17 9.64
C ARG A 80 -11.87 1.82 9.57
N CYS A 81 -10.72 1.62 10.20
CA CYS A 81 -9.91 0.43 9.98
C CYS A 81 -10.38 -0.75 10.83
N LEU A 82 -10.96 -1.76 10.17
CA LEU A 82 -11.45 -2.99 10.82
C LEU A 82 -10.35 -3.70 11.61
N LEU A 83 -9.14 -3.80 11.07
CA LEU A 83 -8.01 -4.48 11.72
C LEU A 83 -7.58 -3.81 13.04
N CYS A 84 -7.50 -2.48 13.05
CA CYS A 84 -7.18 -1.73 14.27
C CYS A 84 -8.31 -1.82 15.30
N ASN A 85 -9.56 -1.75 14.83
CA ASN A 85 -10.74 -1.87 15.68
C ASN A 85 -10.84 -3.28 16.29
N ASP A 86 -10.60 -4.34 15.53
CA ASP A 86 -10.55 -5.72 16.03
C ASP A 86 -9.48 -5.92 17.08
N ARG A 87 -8.28 -5.34 16.89
CA ARG A 87 -7.24 -5.34 17.92
C ARG A 87 -7.73 -4.70 19.22
N ARG A 88 -8.45 -3.56 19.13
CA ARG A 88 -9.05 -2.89 20.30
C ARG A 88 -10.15 -3.73 20.95
N ARG A 89 -11.06 -4.34 20.16
CA ARG A 89 -12.13 -5.24 20.66
C ARG A 89 -11.55 -6.40 21.47
N ARG A 90 -10.44 -6.98 21.00
CA ARG A 90 -9.74 -8.07 21.71
C ARG A 90 -9.14 -7.59 23.03
N ALA A 91 -8.52 -6.41 23.03
CA ALA A 91 -7.96 -5.83 24.25
C ALA A 91 -9.05 -5.53 25.31
N THR A 92 -10.21 -5.02 24.90
CA THR A 92 -11.32 -4.73 25.82
C THR A 92 -12.01 -5.98 26.38
N ARG A 93 -11.97 -7.11 25.68
CA ARG A 93 -12.55 -8.39 26.14
C ARG A 93 -11.62 -9.16 27.11
N ALA A 94 -10.36 -8.77 27.19
CA ALA A 94 -9.36 -9.42 28.05
C ALA A 94 -9.31 -8.83 29.48
N THR A 95 -10.27 -7.98 29.83
CA THR A 95 -10.45 -7.32 31.14
C THR A 95 -11.79 -7.74 31.72
#